data_AF-A0A819T992-F1
#
_entry.id   AF-A0A819T992-F1
#
_cell.length_a   1.000
_cell.length_b   1.000
_cell.length_c   1.000
_cell.angle_alpha   90.00
_cell.angle_beta   90.00
_cell.angle_gamma   90.00
#
_symmetry.space_group_name_H-M   'P 1'
#
loop_
_entity.id
_entity.type
_entity.pdbx_description
1 polymer ?
#
loop_
_entity_poly.entity_id
_entity_poly.type
_entity_poly.pdbx_seq_one_letter_code
_entity_poly.pdbx_strand_id
1 'polypeptide(L)'
;MGKKAVSIDTNKGIILLRDTGMCQHEVSRKLNVSRTCVRQTIRKFNELHTTATKPGAGRLFKMTRHQKRAIKLQQLRDDTLSLNVLVRYAQASLNLDISRQTVGLILREFDLVSFRNDLKRHERFQPRVHRGGGLGIWSYITYNDLGP
;
A
#
# COMPACT_ATOMS: atom_id res chain seq x y z
N MET A 1 14.92 10.53 17.46
CA MET A 1 13.87 11.58 17.40
C MET A 1 13.62 11.98 15.96
N GLY A 2 12.40 11.79 15.44
CA GLY A 2 12.07 12.20 14.06
C GLY A 2 12.01 13.72 13.95
N LYS A 3 12.76 14.31 13.00
CA LYS A 3 12.71 15.75 12.73
C LYS A 3 11.39 16.08 12.05
N LYS A 4 10.53 16.88 12.69
CA LYS A 4 9.30 17.37 12.07
C LYS A 4 9.65 18.40 11.01
N ALA A 5 9.01 18.30 9.84
CA ALA A 5 9.15 19.31 8.81
C ALA A 5 8.54 20.64 9.28
N VAL A 6 9.13 21.75 8.84
CA VAL A 6 8.55 23.09 9.05
C VAL A 6 7.26 23.20 8.26
N SER A 7 6.25 23.85 8.84
CA SER A 7 4.97 24.07 8.18
C SER A 7 5.15 24.88 6.89
N ILE A 8 4.28 24.62 5.92
CA ILE A 8 4.32 25.31 4.63
C ILE A 8 4.09 26.81 4.81
N ASP A 9 3.23 27.22 5.74
CA ASP A 9 2.92 28.62 6.00
C ASP A 9 4.13 29.37 6.55
N THR A 10 4.92 28.75 7.43
CA THR A 10 6.17 29.34 7.91
C THR A 10 7.19 29.48 6.79
N ASN A 11 7.28 28.50 5.87
CA ASN A 11 8.14 28.63 4.69
C ASN A 11 7.69 29.76 3.76
N LYS A 12 6.38 29.91 3.53
CA LYS A 12 5.82 31.04 2.76
C LYS A 12 6.14 32.38 3.42
N GLY A 13 5.96 32.48 4.73
CA GLY A 13 6.30 33.68 5.51
C GLY A 13 7.77 34.06 5.39
N ILE A 14 8.68 33.08 5.42
CA ILE A 14 10.12 33.31 5.22
C ILE A 14 10.40 33.94 3.85
N ILE A 15 9.78 33.43 2.78
CA ILE A 15 9.99 33.93 1.42
C ILE A 15 9.40 35.33 1.25
N LEU A 16 8.15 35.54 1.71
CA LEU A 16 7.52 36.87 1.64
C LEU A 16 8.35 37.95 2.36
N LEU A 17 8.85 37.66 3.57
CA LEU A 17 9.66 38.63 4.30
C LEU A 17 11.01 38.88 3.63
N ARG A 18 11.61 37.87 2.99
CA ARG A 18 12.82 38.06 2.18
C ARG A 18 12.55 38.96 0.97
N ASP A 19 11.42 38.78 0.30
CA ASP A 19 11.05 39.59 -0.87
C ASP A 19 10.80 41.06 -0.51
N THR A 20 10.37 41.33 0.74
CA THR A 20 10.31 42.71 1.29
C THR A 20 11.68 43.32 1.64
N GLY A 21 12.79 42.60 1.42
CA GLY A 21 14.16 43.08 1.64
C GLY A 21 14.69 42.89 3.06
N MET A 22 13.96 42.21 3.96
CA MET A 22 14.45 41.96 5.32
C MET A 22 15.66 41.02 5.33
N CYS A 23 16.60 41.28 6.24
CA CYS A 23 17.76 40.40 6.38
C CYS A 23 17.38 39.08 7.08
N GLN A 24 18.14 38.01 6.84
CA GLN A 24 17.84 36.68 7.39
C GLN A 24 17.77 36.65 8.93
N HIS A 25 18.49 37.55 9.60
CA HIS A 25 18.49 37.67 11.05
C HIS A 25 17.17 38.25 11.58
N GLU A 26 16.62 39.26 10.92
CA GLU A 26 15.32 39.85 11.25
C GLU A 26 14.18 38.85 10.99
N VAL A 27 14.23 38.16 9.85
CA VAL A 27 13.25 37.11 9.51
C VAL A 27 13.22 36.01 10.57
N SER A 28 14.41 35.58 11.03
CA SER A 28 14.56 34.57 12.09
C SER A 28 13.91 35.02 13.40
N ARG A 29 14.13 36.27 13.82
CA ARG A 29 13.50 36.84 15.03
C ARG A 29 11.99 36.99 14.87
N LYS A 30 11.53 37.49 13.73
CA LYS A 30 10.11 37.79 13.47
C LYS A 30 9.24 36.52 13.41
N LEU A 31 9.75 35.45 12.82
CA LEU A 31 9.03 34.17 12.70
C LEU A 31 9.37 33.17 13.81
N ASN A 32 10.29 33.52 14.72
CA ASN A 32 10.82 32.63 15.75
C ASN A 32 11.34 31.29 15.19
N VAL A 33 12.10 31.37 14.10
CA VAL A 33 12.69 30.21 13.40
C VAL A 33 14.20 30.36 13.39
N SER A 34 14.95 29.26 13.47
CA SER A 34 16.41 29.31 13.43
C SER A 34 16.94 29.93 12.11
N ARG A 35 18.02 30.71 12.20
CA ARG A 35 18.69 31.30 11.02
C ARG A 35 19.10 30.25 10.00
N THR A 36 19.51 29.06 10.46
CA THR A 36 19.86 27.93 9.59
C THR A 36 18.66 27.44 8.79
N CYS A 37 17.48 27.37 9.39
CA CYS A 37 16.25 27.03 8.67
C CYS A 37 15.89 28.11 7.65
N VAL A 38 15.94 29.39 8.02
CA VAL A 38 15.69 30.52 7.08
C VAL A 38 16.60 30.41 5.86
N ARG A 39 17.91 30.23 6.07
CA ARG A 39 18.90 30.05 5.00
C ARG A 39 18.58 28.87 4.10
N GLN A 40 18.23 27.72 4.67
CA GLN A 40 17.90 26.51 3.89
C GLN A 40 16.60 26.67 3.10
N THR A 41 15.57 27.29 3.68
CA THR A 41 14.31 27.57 2.99
C THR A 41 14.53 28.50 1.81
N ILE A 42 15.30 29.58 1.99
CA ILE A 42 15.65 30.51 0.90
C ILE A 42 16.43 29.80 -0.20
N ARG A 43 17.47 29.03 0.16
CA ARG A 43 18.27 28.26 -0.80
C ARG A 43 17.38 27.30 -1.61
N LYS A 44 16.55 26.52 -0.92
CA LYS A 44 15.65 25.56 -1.55
C LYS A 44 14.63 26.24 -2.47
N PHE A 45 14.10 27.40 -2.08
CA PHE A 45 13.19 28.17 -2.91
C PHE A 45 13.88 28.71 -4.17
N ASN A 46 15.14 29.16 -4.08
CA ASN A 46 15.89 29.58 -5.26
C ASN A 46 16.17 28.42 -6.22
N GLU A 47 16.41 27.21 -5.71
CA GLU A 47 16.71 26.03 -6.53
C GLU A 47 15.47 25.38 -7.15
N LEU A 48 14.35 25.35 -6.44
CA LEU A 48 13.16 24.57 -6.81
C LEU A 48 11.90 25.40 -7.04
N HIS A 49 11.96 26.72 -6.81
CA HIS A 49 10.83 27.66 -6.88
C HIS A 49 9.58 27.18 -6.12
N THR A 50 9.76 26.46 -5.01
CA THR A 50 8.67 25.93 -4.20
C THR A 50 8.94 26.00 -2.71
N THR A 51 7.91 26.33 -1.94
CA THR A 51 7.91 26.32 -0.46
C THR A 51 7.40 25.00 0.12
N ALA A 52 6.89 24.10 -0.74
CA ALA A 52 6.39 22.79 -0.33
C ALA A 52 7.54 21.89 0.11
N THR A 53 7.35 21.16 1.21
CA THR A 53 8.26 20.10 1.63
C THR A 53 8.16 18.96 0.62
N LYS A 54 9.31 18.45 0.13
CA LYS A 54 9.29 17.28 -0.75
C LYS A 54 8.69 16.12 0.05
N PRO A 55 7.69 15.40 -0.49
CA PRO A 55 7.24 14.19 0.16
C PRO A 55 8.45 13.26 0.29
N GLY A 56 8.59 12.61 1.45
CA GLY A 56 9.65 11.63 1.64
C GLY A 56 9.53 10.60 0.52
N ALA A 57 10.65 10.30 -0.16
CA ALA A 57 10.65 9.41 -1.33
C ALA A 57 10.23 7.96 -1.02
N GLY A 58 9.94 7.65 0.26
CA GLY A 58 9.66 6.31 0.72
C GLY A 58 10.82 5.35 0.41
N ARG A 59 10.60 4.07 0.71
CA ARG A 59 11.46 3.01 0.19
C ARG A 59 10.90 2.61 -1.18
N LEU A 60 11.72 2.65 -2.22
CA LEU A 60 11.34 2.08 -3.51
C LEU A 60 10.98 0.60 -3.31
N PHE A 61 9.77 0.21 -3.70
CA PHE A 61 9.35 -1.17 -3.64
C PHE A 61 10.18 -2.00 -4.63
N LYS A 62 10.63 -3.18 -4.20
CA LYS A 62 11.39 -4.12 -5.07
C LYS A 62 10.58 -4.63 -6.28
N MET A 63 9.27 -4.37 -6.32
CA MET A 63 8.38 -4.87 -7.36
C MET A 63 7.81 -3.74 -8.19
N THR A 64 7.84 -3.95 -9.51
CA THR A 64 7.22 -3.06 -10.47
C THR A 64 5.68 -3.20 -10.44
N ARG A 65 4.98 -2.16 -10.89
CA ARG A 65 3.52 -2.19 -11.05
C ARG A 65 3.07 -3.31 -12.00
N HIS A 66 3.86 -3.60 -13.03
CA HIS A 66 3.59 -4.68 -13.99
C HIS A 66 3.58 -6.06 -13.30
N GLN A 67 4.59 -6.36 -12.48
CA GLN A 67 4.67 -7.62 -11.75
C GLN A 67 3.51 -7.79 -10.76
N LYS A 68 3.14 -6.73 -10.03
CA LYS A 68 1.95 -6.74 -9.16
C LYS A 68 0.68 -7.04 -9.94
N ARG A 69 0.52 -6.43 -11.13
CA ARG A 69 -0.63 -6.65 -12.01
C ARG A 69 -0.67 -8.08 -12.55
N ALA A 70 0.47 -8.68 -12.87
CA ALA A 70 0.52 -10.08 -13.31
C ALA A 70 0.03 -11.05 -12.23
N ILE A 71 0.42 -10.84 -10.97
CA ILE A 71 -0.08 -11.64 -9.83
C ILE A 71 -1.59 -11.43 -9.64
N LYS A 72 -2.06 -10.19 -9.74
CA LYS A 72 -3.50 -9.87 -9.70
C LYS A 72 -4.27 -10.61 -10.78
N LEU A 73 -3.81 -10.55 -12.03
CA LEU A 73 -4.47 -11.21 -13.16
C LEU A 73 -4.51 -12.73 -12.98
N GLN A 74 -3.47 -13.32 -12.39
CA GLN A 74 -3.47 -14.74 -12.10
C GLN A 74 -4.54 -15.12 -11.06
N GLN A 75 -4.68 -14.33 -9.98
CA GLN A 75 -5.75 -14.53 -8.99
C GLN A 75 -7.15 -14.28 -9.55
N LEU A 76 -7.30 -13.35 -10.50
CA LEU A 76 -8.60 -13.10 -11.15
C LEU A 76 -9.00 -14.19 -12.14
N ARG A 77 -8.03 -14.91 -12.70
CA ARG A 77 -8.29 -16.06 -13.58
C ARG A 77 -8.74 -17.28 -12.80
N ASP A 78 -8.20 -17.48 -11.61
CA ASP A 78 -8.54 -18.57 -10.72
C ASP A 78 -8.49 -18.05 -9.27
N ASP A 79 -9.68 -17.82 -8.70
CA ASP A 79 -9.85 -17.26 -7.37
C ASP A 79 -9.61 -18.29 -6.26
N THR A 80 -9.56 -19.57 -6.60
CA THR A 80 -9.31 -20.69 -5.68
C THR A 80 -7.83 -20.90 -5.38
N LEU A 81 -6.94 -20.16 -6.07
CA LEU A 81 -5.50 -20.28 -5.88
C LEU A 81 -5.07 -19.89 -4.47
N SER A 82 -4.33 -20.81 -3.85
CA SER A 82 -3.66 -20.52 -2.58
C SER A 82 -2.46 -19.59 -2.78
N LEU A 83 -2.11 -18.83 -1.75
CA LEU A 83 -0.94 -17.94 -1.77
C LEU A 83 0.37 -18.66 -2.12
N ASN A 84 0.52 -19.94 -1.74
CA ASN A 84 1.74 -20.70 -2.05
C ASN A 84 1.89 -20.96 -3.55
N VAL A 85 0.77 -21.17 -4.24
CA VAL A 85 0.76 -21.34 -5.71
C VAL A 85 1.11 -20.01 -6.38
N LEU A 86 0.57 -18.88 -5.90
CA LEU A 86 0.93 -17.56 -6.41
C LEU A 86 2.41 -17.19 -6.17
N VAL A 87 3.00 -17.62 -5.06
CA VAL A 87 4.44 -17.46 -4.80
C VAL A 87 5.26 -18.24 -5.84
N ARG A 88 4.91 -19.51 -6.07
CA ARG A 88 5.57 -20.34 -7.10
C ARG A 88 5.42 -19.74 -8.49
N TYR A 89 4.24 -19.21 -8.81
CA TYR A 89 4.01 -18.49 -10.06
C TYR A 89 4.90 -17.23 -10.17
N ALA A 90 5.01 -16.43 -9.11
CA ALA A 90 5.87 -15.25 -9.12
C ALA A 90 7.35 -15.61 -9.28
N GLN A 91 7.81 -16.70 -8.64
CA GLN A 91 9.17 -17.19 -8.81
C GLN A 91 9.43 -17.70 -10.24
N ALA A 92 8.55 -18.54 -10.79
CA ALA A 92 8.74 -19.17 -12.09
C ALA A 92 8.49 -18.23 -13.28
N SER A 93 7.45 -17.40 -13.23
CA SER A 93 7.01 -16.58 -14.37
C SER A 93 7.54 -15.16 -14.34
N LEU A 94 7.81 -14.61 -13.15
CA LEU A 94 8.25 -13.22 -12.98
C LEU A 94 9.71 -13.11 -12.49
N ASN A 95 10.39 -14.24 -12.25
CA ASN A 95 11.73 -14.31 -11.66
C ASN A 95 11.82 -13.50 -10.35
N LEU A 96 10.77 -13.58 -9.53
CA LEU A 96 10.66 -12.84 -8.28
C LEU A 96 10.72 -13.79 -7.08
N ASP A 97 11.76 -13.65 -6.27
CA ASP A 97 11.81 -14.30 -4.96
C ASP A 97 11.08 -13.45 -3.92
N ILE A 98 9.82 -13.78 -3.69
CA ILE A 98 8.93 -13.02 -2.79
C ILE A 98 8.24 -13.94 -1.78
N SER A 99 8.07 -13.43 -0.57
CA SER A 99 7.43 -14.17 0.50
C SER A 99 5.91 -14.25 0.29
N ARG A 100 5.29 -15.27 0.92
CA ARG A 100 3.82 -15.41 1.01
C ARG A 100 3.14 -14.16 1.56
N GLN A 101 3.76 -13.50 2.55
CA GLN A 101 3.24 -12.27 3.13
C GLN A 101 3.22 -11.13 2.11
N THR A 102 4.27 -11.00 1.30
CA THR A 102 4.36 -10.01 0.23
C THR A 102 3.26 -10.19 -0.81
N VAL A 103 3.01 -11.44 -1.24
CA VAL A 103 1.89 -11.76 -2.14
C VAL A 103 0.55 -11.39 -1.51
N GLY A 104 0.34 -11.73 -0.23
CA GLY A 104 -0.87 -11.35 0.50
C GLY A 104 -1.09 -9.84 0.60
N LEU A 105 -0.02 -9.06 0.80
CA LEU A 105 -0.09 -7.59 0.79
C LEU A 105 -0.47 -7.05 -0.59
N ILE A 106 0.07 -7.62 -1.67
CA ILE A 106 -0.25 -7.22 -3.04
C ILE A 106 -1.72 -7.50 -3.36
N LEU A 107 -2.25 -8.64 -2.95
CA LEU A 107 -3.67 -8.94 -3.15
C LEU A 107 -4.55 -7.95 -2.39
N ARG A 108 -4.20 -7.63 -1.14
CA ARG A 108 -4.91 -6.60 -0.35
C ARG A 108 -4.83 -5.20 -0.95
N GLU A 109 -3.72 -4.84 -1.60
CA GLU A 109 -3.59 -3.57 -2.34
C GLU A 109 -4.59 -3.48 -3.51
N PHE A 110 -5.11 -4.62 -3.99
CA PHE A 110 -6.13 -4.71 -5.03
C PHE A 110 -7.50 -5.18 -4.51
N ASP A 111 -7.73 -5.15 -3.20
CA ASP A 111 -8.95 -5.62 -2.55
C ASP A 111 -9.30 -7.09 -2.84
N LEU A 112 -8.29 -7.92 -3.12
CA LEU A 112 -8.44 -9.35 -3.35
C LEU A 112 -8.10 -10.16 -2.11
N VAL A 113 -8.85 -11.24 -1.90
CA VAL A 113 -8.59 -12.22 -0.85
C VAL A 113 -8.12 -13.50 -1.52
N SER A 114 -6.97 -14.01 -1.11
CA SER A 114 -6.53 -15.34 -1.54
C SER A 114 -7.42 -16.40 -0.91
N PHE A 115 -7.71 -17.46 -1.65
CA PHE A 115 -8.31 -18.65 -1.10
C PHE A 115 -7.42 -19.18 0.05
N ARG A 116 -7.96 -19.13 1.26
CA ARG A 116 -7.37 -19.84 2.39
C ARG A 116 -7.87 -21.27 2.28
N ASN A 117 -6.97 -22.23 2.17
CA ASN A 117 -7.22 -23.60 2.65
C ASN A 117 -7.39 -23.58 4.19
N ASP A 118 -8.27 -22.72 4.71
CA ASP A 118 -8.80 -22.80 6.05
C ASP A 118 -10.04 -23.69 5.94
N LEU A 119 -9.81 -25.01 5.84
CA LEU A 119 -10.81 -26.04 6.19
C LEU A 119 -11.18 -26.00 7.70
N LYS A 120 -11.03 -24.84 8.35
CA LYS A 120 -11.32 -24.55 9.76
C LYS A 120 -11.93 -23.15 9.98
N ARG A 121 -12.56 -22.53 8.97
CA ARG A 121 -13.34 -21.29 9.16
C ARG A 121 -14.84 -21.41 8.89
N HIS A 122 -15.37 -22.63 8.82
CA HIS A 122 -16.81 -22.89 8.69
C HIS A 122 -17.54 -23.14 10.03
N GLU A 123 -16.93 -22.90 11.18
CA GLU A 123 -17.60 -23.05 12.49
C GLU A 123 -17.95 -21.72 13.21
N ARG A 124 -17.82 -20.56 12.56
CA ARG A 124 -18.22 -19.27 13.17
C ARG A 124 -19.17 -18.40 12.35
N PHE A 125 -19.92 -19.01 11.46
CA PHE A 125 -21.16 -18.45 10.95
C PHE A 125 -22.25 -19.52 11.12
N GLN A 126 -22.91 -19.52 12.28
CA GLN A 126 -24.20 -20.18 12.37
C GLN A 126 -25.20 -19.25 11.66
N PRO A 127 -25.80 -19.64 10.52
CA PRO A 127 -27.00 -18.96 10.07
C PRO A 127 -28.06 -19.14 11.17
N ARG A 128 -28.66 -18.03 11.61
CA ARG A 128 -29.88 -18.09 12.42
C ARG A 128 -30.91 -18.88 11.63
N VAL A 129 -31.14 -20.12 12.06
CA VAL A 129 -32.18 -20.98 11.51
C VAL A 129 -33.52 -20.35 11.88
N HIS A 130 -34.10 -19.60 10.95
CA HIS A 130 -35.53 -19.31 10.99
C HIS A 130 -36.26 -20.58 10.58
N ARG A 131 -37.08 -21.08 11.51
CA ARG A 131 -38.03 -22.17 11.28
C ARG A 131 -38.90 -21.83 10.06
N GLY A 132 -38.89 -22.72 9.06
CA GLY A 132 -39.82 -22.71 7.94
C GLY A 132 -39.54 -23.92 7.07
N GLY A 133 -40.41 -24.92 7.15
CA GLY A 133 -40.22 -26.25 6.57
C GLY A 133 -40.11 -26.28 5.05
N GLY A 134 -39.55 -27.37 4.55
CA GLY A 134 -39.52 -27.68 3.13
C GLY A 134 -38.55 -28.82 2.82
N LEU A 135 -39.07 -30.05 2.82
CA LEU A 135 -38.42 -31.24 2.31
C LEU A 135 -37.89 -31.02 0.89
N GLY A 136 -36.60 -31.31 0.67
CA GLY A 136 -35.97 -31.29 -0.65
C GLY A 136 -34.84 -32.32 -0.69
N ILE A 137 -35.21 -33.55 -1.01
CA ILE A 137 -34.33 -34.68 -1.30
C ILE A 137 -33.39 -34.29 -2.45
N TRP A 138 -32.07 -34.39 -2.26
CA TRP A 138 -31.11 -34.49 -3.36
C TRP A 138 -30.22 -35.70 -3.12
N SER A 139 -30.25 -36.61 -4.09
CA SER A 139 -29.64 -37.92 -4.06
C SER A 139 -28.69 -38.05 -5.25
N TYR A 140 -27.52 -38.67 -5.00
CA TYR A 140 -26.48 -39.16 -5.92
C TYR A 140 -25.64 -38.10 -6.69
N ILE A 141 -24.38 -38.29 -7.09
CA ILE A 141 -23.60 -39.47 -7.53
C ILE A 141 -22.10 -39.21 -7.24
N THR A 142 -21.37 -40.19 -6.72
CA THR A 142 -19.89 -40.21 -6.65
C THR A 142 -19.30 -40.70 -7.98
N TYR A 143 -18.47 -39.89 -8.63
CA TYR A 143 -17.62 -40.31 -9.75
C TYR A 143 -16.31 -40.89 -9.22
N ASN A 144 -16.22 -42.21 -9.14
CA ASN A 144 -14.97 -42.96 -9.15
C ASN A 144 -15.20 -44.10 -10.14
N ASP A 145 -14.83 -43.89 -11.41
CA ASP A 145 -14.52 -44.94 -12.38
C ASP A 145 -14.12 -44.27 -13.70
N LEU A 146 -12.84 -43.92 -13.84
CA LEU A 146 -12.12 -43.86 -15.11
C LEU A 146 -10.64 -44.11 -14.83
N GLY A 147 -10.27 -45.40 -14.82
CA GLY A 147 -8.89 -45.82 -15.04
C GLY A 147 -8.51 -45.74 -16.52
N PRO A 148 -7.29 -46.17 -16.85
CA PRO A 148 -7.04 -47.07 -17.96
C PRO A 148 -6.93 -48.53 -17.48
#